data_AF-A0A9X6FLK2-F1
#
_entry.id   AF-A0A9X6FLK2-F1
#
_cell.length_a   1.000
_cell.length_b   1.000
_cell.length_c   1.000
_cell.angle_alpha   90.00
_cell.angle_beta   90.00
_cell.angle_gamma   90.00
#
_symmetry.space_group_name_H-M   'P 1'
#
loop_
_entity.id
_entity.type
_entity.pdbx_description
1 polymer ?
#
loop_
_entity_poly.entity_id
_entity_poly.type
_entity_poly.pdbx_seq_one_letter_code
_entity_poly.pdbx_strand_id
1 'polypeptide(L)'
;MTSIISHKLEQLKNQLKNGNEKALYTFLHEIKSNHTPLIELCPIDNQYKLITYIWLGDQNTENVYVFGSFPGWDLSVNQLQRLLQTDIWYVTFRTDKSFISTYYFSVNDVFENDWIKRSEQYEIDQFNRNTFGEGTNKASVLNIGMEVQYSSRFPSKDYPSGKIETYSFYSSILNNTRKIHIYTPHDYSHTSHLQELLIVFDGNSFINDLSITKTLNYLIYGKEIPSCIAVAIDPVD
;
A
#
# COMPACT_ATOMS: atom_id res chain seq x y z
N MET A 1 -30.86 1.64 -2.54
CA MET A 1 -29.77 2.62 -2.40
C MET A 1 -29.30 2.99 -3.80
N THR A 2 -29.30 4.27 -4.14
CA THR A 2 -28.70 4.76 -5.39
C THR A 2 -27.19 4.46 -5.34
N SER A 3 -26.69 3.72 -6.31
CA SER A 3 -25.26 3.40 -6.42
C SER A 3 -24.46 4.71 -6.49
N ILE A 4 -23.55 4.91 -5.55
CA ILE A 4 -22.58 6.02 -5.63
C ILE A 4 -21.65 5.69 -6.80
N ILE A 5 -21.59 6.56 -7.81
CA ILE A 5 -20.74 6.36 -8.99
C ILE A 5 -19.92 7.62 -9.24
N SER A 6 -18.69 7.41 -9.69
CA SER A 6 -17.83 8.45 -10.27
C SER A 6 -18.59 9.26 -11.33
N HIS A 7 -18.40 10.58 -11.35
CA HIS A 7 -19.02 11.44 -12.37
C HIS A 7 -18.45 11.12 -13.75
N LYS A 8 -17.13 10.90 -13.85
CA LYS A 8 -16.48 10.44 -15.09
C LYS A 8 -17.04 9.11 -15.58
N LEU A 9 -17.23 8.12 -14.70
CA LEU A 9 -17.84 6.85 -15.09
C LEU A 9 -19.30 7.00 -15.51
N GLU A 10 -20.06 7.88 -14.86
CA GLU A 10 -21.44 8.17 -15.25
C GLU A 10 -21.51 8.83 -16.63
N GLN A 11 -20.63 9.79 -16.90
CA GLN A 11 -20.48 10.41 -18.23
C GLN A 11 -20.12 9.36 -19.29
N LEU A 12 -19.12 8.51 -19.03
CA LEU A 12 -18.74 7.42 -19.93
C LEU A 12 -19.93 6.49 -20.19
N LYS A 13 -20.63 6.05 -19.15
CA LYS A 13 -21.81 5.19 -19.25
C LYS A 13 -22.88 5.81 -20.15
N ASN A 14 -23.14 7.11 -20.01
CA ASN A 14 -24.12 7.82 -20.84
C ASN A 14 -23.66 7.95 -22.30
N GLN A 15 -22.39 8.26 -22.53
CA GLN A 15 -21.83 8.33 -23.89
C GLN A 15 -21.92 6.97 -24.60
N LEU A 16 -21.58 5.88 -23.93
CA LEU A 16 -21.65 4.53 -24.47
C LEU A 16 -23.10 4.11 -24.78
N LYS A 17 -24.04 4.42 -23.89
CA LYS A 17 -25.48 4.18 -24.13
C LYS A 17 -26.01 4.93 -25.35
N ASN A 18 -25.42 6.08 -25.67
CA ASN A 18 -25.77 6.89 -26.84
C ASN A 18 -25.00 6.47 -28.11
N GLY A 19 -24.28 5.35 -28.09
CA GLY A 19 -23.55 4.81 -29.24
C GLY A 19 -22.18 5.46 -29.51
N ASN A 20 -21.67 6.29 -28.59
CA ASN A 20 -20.33 6.89 -28.74
C ASN A 20 -19.24 5.93 -28.26
N GLU A 21 -18.90 4.94 -29.07
CA GLU A 21 -17.85 3.95 -28.77
C GLU A 21 -16.46 4.57 -28.58
N LYS A 22 -16.19 5.73 -29.21
CA LYS A 22 -14.92 6.45 -29.05
C LYS A 22 -14.69 6.93 -27.61
N ALA A 23 -15.76 7.14 -26.84
CA ALA A 23 -15.67 7.55 -25.45
C ALA A 23 -14.89 6.55 -24.59
N LEU A 24 -14.97 5.24 -24.90
CA LEU A 24 -14.20 4.22 -24.18
C LEU A 24 -12.69 4.45 -24.35
N TYR A 25 -12.24 4.65 -25.59
CA TYR A 25 -10.81 4.89 -25.88
C TYR A 25 -10.33 6.20 -25.25
N THR A 26 -11.14 7.26 -25.28
CA THR A 26 -10.83 8.52 -24.61
C THR A 26 -10.67 8.33 -23.11
N PHE A 27 -11.59 7.61 -22.47
CA PHE A 27 -11.51 7.33 -21.04
C PHE A 27 -10.29 6.48 -20.68
N LEU A 28 -10.00 5.43 -21.45
CA LEU A 28 -8.82 4.58 -21.22
C LEU A 28 -7.51 5.38 -21.36
N HIS A 29 -7.44 6.30 -22.32
CA HIS A 29 -6.30 7.21 -22.45
C HIS A 29 -6.19 8.14 -21.24
N GLU A 30 -7.32 8.64 -20.75
CA GLU A 30 -7.38 9.52 -19.59
C GLU A 30 -6.88 8.82 -18.32
N ILE A 31 -7.37 7.63 -17.98
CA ILE A 31 -6.94 6.92 -16.76
C ILE A 31 -5.46 6.49 -16.82
N LYS A 32 -4.94 6.19 -18.01
CA LYS A 32 -3.50 5.93 -18.20
C LYS A 32 -2.65 7.17 -17.96
N SER A 33 -3.17 8.35 -18.32
CA SER A 33 -2.45 9.63 -18.21
C SER A 33 -2.56 10.25 -16.82
N ASN A 34 -3.74 10.16 -16.21
CA ASN A 34 -4.08 10.80 -14.93
C ASN A 34 -3.99 9.85 -13.73
N HIS A 35 -3.75 8.56 -13.98
CA HIS A 35 -3.64 7.50 -13.00
C HIS A 35 -4.95 7.10 -12.32
N THR A 36 -4.91 5.91 -11.75
CA THR A 36 -5.92 5.33 -10.88
C THR A 36 -5.40 5.27 -9.45
N PRO A 37 -6.30 5.19 -8.44
CA PRO A 37 -7.76 5.28 -8.53
C PRO A 37 -8.24 6.69 -8.95
N LEU A 38 -9.45 6.81 -9.50
CA LEU A 38 -10.03 8.13 -9.75
C LEU A 38 -10.45 8.75 -8.42
N ILE A 39 -10.08 10.02 -8.20
CA ILE A 39 -10.47 10.79 -7.02
C ILE A 39 -11.26 12.00 -7.50
N GLU A 40 -12.53 12.10 -7.09
CA GLU A 40 -13.44 13.17 -7.48
C GLU A 40 -14.12 13.77 -6.26
N LEU A 41 -14.57 15.03 -6.35
CA LEU A 41 -15.49 15.57 -5.35
C LEU A 41 -16.85 14.89 -5.50
N CYS A 42 -17.51 14.59 -4.39
CA CYS A 42 -18.87 14.07 -4.43
C CYS A 42 -19.82 15.19 -4.90
N PRO A 43 -20.58 15.01 -6.01
CA PRO A 43 -21.39 16.07 -6.59
C PRO A 43 -22.51 16.60 -5.66
N ILE A 44 -22.99 15.74 -4.76
CA ILE A 44 -24.11 16.02 -3.86
C ILE A 44 -23.62 16.64 -2.56
N ASP A 45 -22.36 16.40 -2.19
CA ASP A 45 -21.78 16.86 -0.92
C ASP A 45 -20.26 17.03 -1.06
N ASN A 46 -19.81 18.28 -1.25
CA ASN A 46 -18.41 18.59 -1.52
C ASN A 46 -17.46 18.34 -0.32
N GLN A 47 -17.98 18.02 0.86
CA GLN A 47 -17.16 17.57 1.99
C GLN A 47 -16.59 16.16 1.75
N TYR A 48 -17.22 15.40 0.86
CA TYR A 48 -16.82 14.04 0.55
C TYR A 48 -16.11 13.96 -0.79
N LYS A 49 -15.21 13.00 -0.88
CA LYS A 49 -14.55 12.57 -2.10
C LYS A 49 -15.04 11.18 -2.47
N LEU A 50 -15.15 10.95 -3.77
CA LEU A 50 -15.39 9.64 -4.36
C LEU A 50 -14.05 9.06 -4.78
N ILE A 51 -13.77 7.84 -4.34
CA ILE A 51 -12.59 7.06 -4.73
C ILE A 51 -13.10 5.91 -5.58
N THR A 52 -12.71 5.87 -6.85
CA THR A 52 -13.12 4.82 -7.77
C THR A 52 -11.93 4.00 -8.19
N TYR A 53 -11.89 2.78 -7.68
CA TYR A 53 -10.94 1.76 -8.10
C TYR A 53 -11.39 1.20 -9.44
N ILE A 54 -10.44 1.03 -10.36
CA ILE A 54 -10.70 0.57 -11.72
C ILE A 54 -9.73 -0.54 -12.05
N TRP A 55 -10.26 -1.62 -12.60
CA TRP A 55 -9.48 -2.68 -13.23
C TRP A 55 -9.85 -2.78 -14.70
N LEU A 56 -8.85 -2.90 -15.58
CA LEU A 56 -9.06 -3.20 -16.99
C LEU A 56 -8.90 -4.71 -17.17
N GLY A 57 -10.02 -5.40 -17.31
CA GLY A 57 -10.05 -6.84 -17.54
C GLY A 57 -9.93 -7.19 -19.03
N ASP A 58 -10.36 -8.40 -19.33
CA ASP A 58 -10.47 -8.97 -20.67
C ASP A 58 -11.70 -9.89 -20.77
N GLN A 59 -11.80 -10.67 -21.86
CA GLN A 59 -12.90 -11.60 -22.08
C GLN A 59 -12.95 -12.77 -21.08
N ASN A 60 -11.85 -13.07 -20.39
CA ASN A 60 -11.74 -14.15 -19.41
C ASN A 60 -11.93 -13.64 -17.97
N THR A 61 -12.14 -12.34 -17.79
CA THR A 61 -12.36 -11.74 -16.47
C THR A 61 -13.80 -11.97 -16.03
N GLU A 62 -13.99 -12.79 -15.00
CA GLU A 62 -15.29 -13.18 -14.44
C GLU A 62 -15.62 -12.41 -13.17
N ASN A 63 -14.62 -12.12 -12.33
CA ASN A 63 -14.79 -11.31 -11.13
C ASN A 63 -13.49 -10.56 -10.79
N VAL A 64 -13.63 -9.43 -10.09
CA VAL A 64 -12.50 -8.65 -9.59
C VAL A 64 -12.85 -8.09 -8.22
N TYR A 65 -11.91 -8.14 -7.29
CA TYR A 65 -12.03 -7.56 -5.95
C TYR A 65 -10.90 -6.55 -5.69
N VAL A 66 -11.18 -5.51 -4.91
CA VAL A 66 -10.17 -4.59 -4.37
C VAL A 66 -10.16 -4.65 -2.85
N PHE A 67 -9.00 -4.76 -2.23
CA PHE A 67 -8.89 -4.82 -0.77
C PHE A 67 -7.61 -4.14 -0.30
N GLY A 68 -7.57 -3.78 0.98
CA GLY A 68 -6.45 -3.06 1.58
C GLY A 68 -6.90 -2.21 2.76
N SER A 69 -6.04 -1.30 3.20
CA SER A 69 -6.27 -0.57 4.44
C SER A 69 -7.55 0.28 4.42
N PHE A 70 -7.87 0.91 3.27
CA PHE A 70 -9.07 1.72 3.10
C PHE A 70 -10.29 0.96 2.54
N PRO A 71 -10.19 0.19 1.43
CA PRO A 71 -11.32 -0.63 0.97
C PRO A 71 -11.78 -1.64 2.05
N GLY A 72 -10.89 -2.00 2.97
CA GLY A 72 -11.11 -3.03 3.95
C GLY A 72 -10.91 -4.42 3.34
N TRP A 73 -11.42 -5.43 4.05
CA TRP A 73 -11.21 -6.85 3.73
C TRP A 73 -12.52 -7.62 3.54
N ASP A 74 -13.66 -6.91 3.45
CA ASP A 74 -14.98 -7.53 3.21
C ASP A 74 -15.23 -7.65 1.70
N LEU A 75 -15.09 -8.87 1.18
CA LEU A 75 -15.26 -9.18 -0.24
C LEU A 75 -16.64 -8.80 -0.78
N SER A 76 -17.69 -8.78 0.05
CA SER A 76 -19.05 -8.49 -0.39
C SER A 76 -19.25 -7.03 -0.83
N VAL A 77 -18.50 -6.10 -0.22
CA VAL A 77 -18.51 -4.67 -0.58
C VAL A 77 -17.37 -4.30 -1.53
N ASN A 78 -16.35 -5.16 -1.61
CA ASN A 78 -15.11 -4.94 -2.35
C ASN A 78 -15.13 -5.48 -3.78
N GLN A 79 -16.19 -6.18 -4.17
CA GLN A 79 -16.34 -6.69 -5.54
C GLN A 79 -16.58 -5.53 -6.52
N LEU A 80 -15.77 -5.48 -7.57
CA LEU A 80 -15.96 -4.56 -8.67
C LEU A 80 -17.11 -5.04 -9.55
N GLN A 81 -17.86 -4.09 -10.10
CA GLN A 81 -18.88 -4.35 -11.11
C GLN A 81 -18.38 -3.98 -12.51
N ARG A 82 -18.77 -4.76 -13.52
CA ARG A 82 -18.44 -4.48 -14.92
C ARG A 82 -19.27 -3.32 -15.46
N LEU A 83 -18.62 -2.39 -16.17
CA LEU A 83 -19.27 -1.24 -16.80
C LEU A 83 -19.87 -1.64 -18.15
N LEU A 84 -21.19 -1.89 -18.16
CA LEU A 84 -21.92 -2.30 -19.36
C LEU A 84 -21.26 -3.55 -19.98
N GLN A 85 -21.06 -3.58 -21.30
CA GLN A 85 -20.39 -4.65 -22.03
C GLN A 85 -18.90 -4.35 -22.30
N THR A 86 -18.28 -3.45 -21.52
CA THR A 86 -16.86 -3.08 -21.68
C THR A 86 -15.97 -3.87 -20.72
N ASP A 87 -14.66 -3.86 -20.95
CA ASP A 87 -13.69 -4.51 -20.07
C ASP A 87 -13.32 -3.69 -18.83
N ILE A 88 -14.04 -2.59 -18.55
CA ILE A 88 -13.83 -1.77 -17.37
C ILE A 88 -14.62 -2.36 -16.20
N TRP A 89 -13.90 -2.69 -15.13
CA TRP A 89 -14.45 -3.07 -13.83
C TRP A 89 -14.23 -1.92 -12.84
N TYR A 90 -15.19 -1.65 -11.97
CA TYR A 90 -15.04 -0.57 -10.98
C TYR A 90 -15.83 -0.78 -9.70
N VAL A 91 -15.38 -0.11 -8.63
CA VAL A 91 -16.16 0.11 -7.41
C VAL A 91 -15.83 1.50 -6.88
N THR A 92 -16.84 2.19 -6.34
CA THR A 92 -16.71 3.56 -5.83
C THR A 92 -17.00 3.60 -4.34
N PHE A 93 -16.04 4.09 -3.57
CA PHE A 93 -16.17 4.39 -2.15
C PHE A 93 -16.28 5.90 -1.93
N ARG A 94 -16.80 6.29 -0.76
CA ARG A 94 -16.97 7.69 -0.36
C ARG A 94 -16.26 7.92 0.97
N THR A 95 -15.53 9.03 1.10
CA THR A 95 -14.84 9.41 2.35
C THR A 95 -14.73 10.92 2.49
N ASP A 96 -14.75 11.42 3.72
CA ASP A 96 -14.45 12.81 4.11
C ASP A 96 -13.04 12.96 4.70
N LYS A 97 -12.25 11.86 4.73
CA LYS A 97 -10.95 11.81 5.39
C LYS A 97 -9.80 12.02 4.43
N SER A 98 -8.70 12.55 4.96
CA SER A 98 -7.39 12.53 4.33
C SER A 98 -6.55 11.39 4.90
N PHE A 99 -5.93 10.58 4.04
CA PHE A 99 -5.12 9.43 4.45
C PHE A 99 -4.21 8.94 3.31
N ILE A 100 -3.33 8.00 3.65
CA ILE A 100 -2.58 7.19 2.68
C ILE A 100 -2.90 5.73 2.99
N SER A 101 -3.22 4.96 1.95
CA SER A 101 -3.59 3.55 2.07
C SER A 101 -2.91 2.75 0.98
N THR A 102 -2.44 1.56 1.34
CA THR A 102 -2.12 0.51 0.38
C THR A 102 -3.37 -0.27 -0.02
N TYR A 103 -3.39 -0.80 -1.23
CA TYR A 103 -4.43 -1.70 -1.73
C TYR A 103 -3.88 -2.61 -2.84
N TYR A 104 -4.65 -3.66 -3.15
CA TYR A 104 -4.37 -4.67 -4.17
C TYR A 104 -5.67 -5.07 -4.87
N PHE A 105 -5.53 -5.74 -6.01
CA PHE A 105 -6.61 -6.44 -6.69
C PHE A 105 -6.45 -7.96 -6.59
N SER A 106 -7.56 -8.68 -6.70
CA SER A 106 -7.57 -10.10 -7.08
C SER A 106 -8.55 -10.30 -8.22
N VAL A 107 -8.15 -11.07 -9.22
CA VAL A 107 -8.89 -11.28 -10.48
C VAL A 107 -9.22 -12.76 -10.59
N ASN A 108 -10.47 -13.08 -10.98
CA ASN A 108 -10.98 -14.45 -11.03
C ASN A 108 -10.77 -15.19 -9.69
N ASP A 109 -11.02 -14.48 -8.60
CA ASP A 109 -10.84 -14.97 -7.23
C ASP A 109 -11.94 -15.98 -6.88
N VAL A 110 -11.50 -17.16 -6.47
CA VAL A 110 -12.35 -18.27 -6.03
C VAL A 110 -11.90 -18.81 -4.66
N PHE A 111 -11.11 -18.01 -3.92
CA PHE A 111 -10.39 -18.47 -2.72
C PHE A 111 -11.22 -18.40 -1.43
N GLU A 112 -12.45 -17.88 -1.49
CA GLU A 112 -13.34 -17.72 -0.32
C GLU A 112 -12.62 -17.06 0.87
N ASN A 113 -12.38 -17.77 1.97
CA ASN A 113 -11.70 -17.26 3.17
C ASN A 113 -10.18 -17.56 3.22
N ASP A 114 -9.60 -18.18 2.18
CA ASP A 114 -8.18 -18.49 2.11
C ASP A 114 -7.35 -17.27 1.68
N TRP A 115 -7.04 -16.42 2.67
CA TRP A 115 -6.27 -15.19 2.46
C TRP A 115 -4.80 -15.43 2.12
N ILE A 116 -4.23 -16.56 2.54
CA ILE A 116 -2.85 -16.91 2.22
C ILE A 116 -2.75 -17.16 0.72
N LYS A 117 -3.58 -18.07 0.20
CA LYS A 117 -3.60 -18.39 -1.23
C LYS A 117 -4.00 -17.19 -2.09
N ARG A 118 -4.93 -16.37 -1.60
CA ARG A 118 -5.29 -15.12 -2.28
C ARG A 118 -4.09 -14.18 -2.40
N SER A 119 -3.28 -14.05 -1.34
CA SER A 119 -2.12 -13.15 -1.33
C SER A 119 -1.05 -13.50 -2.35
N GLU A 120 -0.96 -14.77 -2.76
CA GLU A 120 -0.07 -15.23 -3.83
C GLU A 120 -0.50 -14.72 -5.22
N GLN A 121 -1.74 -14.25 -5.37
CA GLN A 121 -2.34 -13.78 -6.61
C GLN A 121 -2.72 -12.29 -6.55
N TYR A 122 -2.15 -11.54 -5.61
CA TYR A 122 -2.38 -10.10 -5.55
C TYR A 122 -1.80 -9.40 -6.77
N GLU A 123 -2.64 -8.60 -7.39
CA GLU A 123 -2.31 -7.77 -8.55
C GLU A 123 -2.20 -6.31 -8.13
N ILE A 124 -1.20 -5.61 -8.65
CA ILE A 124 -1.09 -4.17 -8.48
C ILE A 124 -1.93 -3.44 -9.52
N ASP A 125 -2.41 -2.25 -9.16
CA ASP A 125 -3.11 -1.37 -10.07
C ASP A 125 -2.22 -0.94 -11.24
N GLN A 126 -2.54 -1.42 -12.44
CA GLN A 126 -1.76 -1.22 -13.66
C GLN A 126 -1.62 0.25 -14.08
N PHE A 127 -2.54 1.12 -13.63
CA PHE A 127 -2.52 2.55 -13.99
C PHE A 127 -2.15 3.45 -12.80
N ASN A 128 -1.86 2.89 -11.62
CA ASN A 128 -1.36 3.64 -10.48
C ASN A 128 0.17 3.72 -10.51
N ARG A 129 0.72 4.94 -10.56
CA ARG A 129 2.17 5.17 -10.48
C ARG A 129 2.72 5.16 -9.06
N ASN A 130 1.88 5.33 -8.05
CA ASN A 130 2.28 5.35 -6.66
C ASN A 130 2.27 3.92 -6.13
N THR A 131 3.44 3.41 -5.80
CA THR A 131 3.60 2.08 -5.22
C THR A 131 4.48 2.15 -3.98
N PHE A 132 4.30 1.20 -3.08
CA PHE A 132 5.08 1.05 -1.84
C PHE A 132 5.66 -0.36 -1.79
N GLY A 133 6.86 -0.50 -1.24
CA GLY A 133 7.57 -1.78 -1.19
C GLY A 133 8.14 -2.23 -2.54
N GLU A 134 8.82 -3.37 -2.53
CA GLU A 134 9.45 -3.97 -3.70
C GLU A 134 9.13 -5.48 -3.80
N GLY A 135 9.40 -6.08 -4.96
CA GLY A 135 9.19 -7.52 -5.18
C GLY A 135 7.76 -7.97 -4.90
N THR A 136 7.62 -9.05 -4.13
CA THR A 136 6.33 -9.63 -3.72
C THR A 136 5.58 -8.78 -2.70
N ASN A 137 6.24 -7.84 -2.02
CA ASN A 137 5.63 -6.95 -1.03
C ASN A 137 5.10 -5.64 -1.66
N LYS A 138 5.23 -5.50 -2.99
CA LYS A 138 4.85 -4.28 -3.69
C LYS A 138 3.34 -4.08 -3.66
N ALA A 139 2.90 -2.90 -3.22
CA ALA A 139 1.50 -2.50 -3.10
C ALA A 139 1.18 -1.26 -3.93
N SER A 140 -0.05 -1.12 -4.40
CA SER A 140 -0.56 0.13 -4.95
C SER A 140 -0.93 1.09 -3.82
N VAL A 141 -0.65 2.39 -4.01
CA VAL A 141 -0.85 3.42 -2.98
C VAL A 141 -1.89 4.42 -3.42
N LEU A 142 -2.91 4.60 -2.58
CA LEU A 142 -3.84 5.72 -2.64
C LEU A 142 -3.37 6.79 -1.67
N ASN A 143 -3.11 8.00 -2.15
CA ASN A 143 -2.93 9.19 -1.32
C ASN A 143 -4.11 10.15 -1.54
N ILE A 144 -4.83 10.46 -0.47
CA ILE A 144 -5.91 11.43 -0.49
C ILE A 144 -5.59 12.58 0.45
N GLY A 145 -4.95 13.62 -0.09
CA GLY A 145 -4.73 14.90 0.60
C GLY A 145 -3.93 14.79 1.90
N MET A 146 -3.11 13.75 2.05
CA MET A 146 -2.19 13.60 3.17
C MET A 146 -0.76 13.76 2.67
N GLU A 147 -0.02 14.71 3.24
CA GLU A 147 1.39 14.88 2.96
C GLU A 147 2.23 14.07 3.95
N VAL A 148 3.12 13.23 3.43
CA VAL A 148 4.13 12.55 4.24
C VAL A 148 5.34 13.46 4.36
N GLN A 149 5.48 14.15 5.49
CA GLN A 149 6.65 14.99 5.76
C GLN A 149 7.89 14.19 6.19
N TYR A 150 7.91 12.89 5.92
CA TYR A 150 9.01 12.02 6.31
C TYR A 150 10.29 12.41 5.55
N SER A 151 10.24 12.60 4.23
CA SER A 151 11.44 12.96 3.44
C SER A 151 12.03 14.34 3.81
N SER A 152 11.19 15.32 4.14
CA SER A 152 11.63 16.64 4.61
C SER A 152 12.20 16.62 6.04
N ARG A 153 11.85 15.63 6.86
CA ARG A 153 12.44 15.41 8.19
C ARG A 153 13.86 14.85 8.13
N PHE A 154 14.23 14.13 7.06
CA PHE A 154 15.57 13.56 6.88
C PHE A 154 16.34 14.18 5.68
N PRO A 155 16.54 15.52 5.65
CA PRO A 155 17.03 16.23 4.47
C PRO A 155 18.54 16.08 4.24
N SER A 156 19.33 15.80 5.30
CA SER A 156 20.78 15.58 5.17
C SER A 156 21.11 14.09 5.02
N LYS A 157 22.23 13.80 4.34
CA LYS A 157 22.90 12.49 4.38
C LYS A 157 24.12 12.50 5.33
N ASP A 158 24.37 13.62 6.00
CA ASP A 158 25.57 13.86 6.77
C ASP A 158 25.36 13.55 8.26
N TYR A 159 24.87 12.35 8.55
CA TYR A 159 24.90 11.80 9.90
C TYR A 159 25.64 10.46 9.89
N PRO A 160 26.41 10.17 10.96
CA PRO A 160 27.06 8.88 11.11
C PRO A 160 26.08 7.72 10.97
N SER A 161 26.46 6.73 10.17
CA SER A 161 25.60 5.59 9.91
C SER A 161 25.85 4.46 10.90
N GLY A 162 24.77 3.96 11.50
CA GLY A 162 24.77 2.65 12.15
C GLY A 162 24.89 1.51 11.14
N LYS A 163 24.94 0.28 11.66
CA LYS A 163 25.20 -0.95 10.91
C LYS A 163 24.14 -1.98 11.26
N ILE A 164 23.75 -2.78 10.28
CA ILE A 164 22.84 -3.91 10.48
C ILE A 164 23.56 -5.21 10.19
N GLU A 165 23.46 -6.13 11.14
CA GLU A 165 23.94 -7.50 11.01
C GLU A 165 22.76 -8.47 11.15
N THR A 166 22.77 -9.56 10.38
CA THR A 166 21.68 -10.55 10.39
C THR A 166 22.21 -11.88 10.91
N TYR A 167 21.46 -12.51 11.83
CA TYR A 167 21.83 -13.77 12.46
C TYR A 167 20.67 -14.76 12.40
N SER A 168 20.99 -16.05 12.40
CA SER A 168 20.03 -17.13 12.66
C SER A 168 20.02 -17.44 14.15
N PHE A 169 18.86 -17.35 14.78
CA PHE A 169 18.65 -17.59 16.20
C PHE A 169 17.74 -18.80 16.41
N TYR A 170 18.25 -19.86 17.05
CA TYR A 170 17.45 -21.00 17.47
C TYR A 170 16.90 -20.79 18.89
N SER A 171 15.58 -20.93 19.05
CA SER A 171 14.91 -20.89 20.35
C SER A 171 14.58 -22.30 20.82
N SER A 172 15.15 -22.72 21.95
CA SER A 172 14.79 -24.00 22.58
C SER A 172 13.37 -24.00 23.17
N ILE A 173 12.86 -22.82 23.54
CA ILE A 173 11.50 -22.66 24.08
C ILE A 173 10.45 -22.82 22.97
N LEU A 174 10.69 -22.22 21.81
CA LEU A 174 9.75 -22.25 20.68
C LEU A 174 10.05 -23.37 19.68
N ASN A 175 11.17 -24.06 19.86
CA ASN A 175 11.67 -25.13 19.00
C ASN A 175 11.68 -24.77 17.50
N ASN A 176 12.12 -23.56 17.18
CA ASN A 176 12.29 -23.08 15.81
C ASN A 176 13.50 -22.14 15.70
N THR A 177 13.93 -21.92 14.46
CA THR A 177 14.97 -20.95 14.12
C THR A 177 14.33 -19.75 13.43
N ARG A 178 14.72 -18.55 13.84
CA ARG A 178 14.29 -17.28 13.25
C ARG A 178 15.50 -16.50 12.77
N LYS A 179 15.32 -15.67 11.75
CA LYS A 179 16.28 -14.60 11.47
C LYS A 179 16.05 -13.45 12.44
N ILE A 180 17.13 -12.86 12.90
CA ILE A 180 17.12 -11.61 13.66
C ILE A 180 18.07 -10.63 12.98
N HIS A 181 17.65 -9.38 12.90
CA HIS A 181 18.44 -8.27 12.38
C HIS A 181 18.77 -7.33 13.53
N ILE A 182 20.06 -7.07 13.73
CA ILE A 182 20.56 -6.23 14.81
C ILE A 182 21.12 -4.95 14.22
N TYR A 183 20.44 -3.84 14.47
CA TYR A 183 20.97 -2.50 14.22
C TYR A 183 21.81 -2.06 15.42
N THR A 184 23.04 -1.63 15.16
CA THR A 184 23.89 -0.93 16.12
C THR A 184 24.16 0.49 15.64
N PRO A 185 24.08 1.50 16.53
CA PRO A 185 24.36 2.89 16.17
C PRO A 185 25.86 3.08 15.90
N HIS A 186 26.21 4.17 15.22
CA HIS A 186 27.58 4.45 14.78
C HIS A 186 28.61 4.48 15.93
N ASP A 187 28.18 4.83 17.15
CA ASP A 187 28.99 4.99 18.35
C ASP A 187 29.03 3.74 19.24
N TYR A 188 28.42 2.63 18.80
CA TYR A 188 28.28 1.40 19.59
C TYR A 188 29.60 0.89 20.20
N SER A 189 30.69 0.87 19.44
CA SER A 189 32.01 0.39 19.90
C SER A 189 32.79 1.42 20.74
N HIS A 190 32.30 2.65 20.84
CA HIS A 190 33.01 3.77 21.46
C HIS A 190 32.30 4.31 22.71
N THR A 191 31.10 3.81 23.01
CA THR A 191 30.38 4.16 24.23
C THR A 191 30.70 3.19 25.37
N SER A 192 30.92 3.73 26.57
CA SER A 192 31.04 2.97 27.82
C SER A 192 29.69 2.85 28.56
N HIS A 193 28.65 3.52 28.06
CA HIS A 193 27.32 3.52 28.66
C HIS A 193 26.42 2.45 28.01
N LEU A 194 25.57 1.83 28.82
CA LEU A 194 24.53 0.93 28.35
C LEU A 194 23.60 1.68 27.39
N GLN A 195 23.35 1.06 26.23
CA GLN A 195 22.41 1.58 25.25
C GLN A 195 21.02 0.98 25.48
N GLU A 196 19.99 1.77 25.14
CA GLU A 196 18.61 1.29 25.19
C GLU A 196 18.38 0.17 24.17
N LEU A 197 17.47 -0.75 24.48
CA LEU A 197 17.12 -1.87 23.60
C LEU A 197 15.70 -1.70 23.04
N LEU A 198 15.61 -1.64 21.71
CA LEU A 198 14.36 -1.66 20.97
C LEU A 198 14.14 -3.07 20.39
N ILE A 199 13.03 -3.73 20.74
CA ILE A 199 12.63 -5.02 20.16
C ILE A 199 11.52 -4.76 19.15
N VAL A 200 11.66 -5.30 17.93
CA VAL A 200 10.71 -5.07 16.84
C VAL A 200 10.33 -6.39 16.18
N PHE A 201 9.05 -6.55 15.87
CA PHE A 201 8.53 -7.69 15.11
C PHE A 201 8.41 -7.34 13.63
N ASP A 202 8.29 -8.35 12.77
CA ASP A 202 8.33 -8.21 11.31
C ASP A 202 9.67 -7.65 10.82
N GLY A 203 10.75 -8.25 11.31
CA GLY A 203 12.12 -7.76 11.19
C GLY A 203 12.55 -7.41 9.76
N ASN A 204 12.30 -8.28 8.80
CA ASN A 204 12.65 -8.07 7.41
C ASN A 204 11.97 -6.84 6.82
N SER A 205 10.67 -6.65 7.08
CA SER A 205 9.95 -5.45 6.64
C SER A 205 10.40 -4.19 7.36
N PHE A 206 10.68 -4.29 8.66
CA PHE A 206 11.24 -3.18 9.43
C PHE A 206 12.57 -2.69 8.84
N ILE A 207 13.47 -3.61 8.47
CA ILE A 207 14.78 -3.25 7.92
C ILE A 207 14.68 -2.76 6.47
N ASN A 208 13.95 -3.47 5.61
CA ASN A 208 14.01 -3.25 4.17
C ASN A 208 12.93 -2.28 3.65
N ASP A 209 11.71 -2.34 4.18
CA ASP A 209 10.57 -1.62 3.60
C ASP A 209 10.40 -0.21 4.21
N LEU A 210 10.90 0.02 5.43
CA LEU A 210 10.64 1.23 6.21
C LEU A 210 11.82 2.20 6.35
N SER A 211 12.92 1.99 5.61
CA SER A 211 14.13 2.84 5.69
C SER A 211 14.61 3.08 7.13
N ILE A 212 14.45 2.09 8.01
CA ILE A 212 14.62 2.29 9.44
C ILE A 212 16.03 2.73 9.82
N THR A 213 17.05 2.21 9.14
CA THR A 213 18.45 2.60 9.36
C THR A 213 18.61 4.10 9.26
N LYS A 214 18.02 4.71 8.22
CA LYS A 214 18.04 6.15 8.01
C LYS A 214 17.30 6.88 9.14
N THR A 215 16.13 6.35 9.54
CA THR A 215 15.32 6.89 10.65
C THR A 215 16.14 6.93 11.94
N LEU A 216 16.65 5.79 12.38
CA LEU A 216 17.35 5.64 13.65
C LEU A 216 18.63 6.45 13.67
N ASN A 217 19.41 6.42 12.57
CA ASN A 217 20.62 7.23 12.46
C ASN A 217 20.32 8.72 12.70
N TYR A 218 19.28 9.25 12.05
CA TYR A 218 18.92 10.65 12.21
C TYR A 218 18.36 10.96 13.59
N LEU A 219 17.41 10.17 14.11
CA LEU A 219 16.78 10.46 15.40
C LEU A 219 17.79 10.41 16.55
N ILE A 220 18.76 9.49 16.48
CA ILE A 220 19.88 9.39 17.42
C ILE A 220 20.82 10.58 17.25
N TYR A 221 21.22 10.92 16.01
CA TYR A 221 22.11 12.05 15.74
C TYR A 221 21.49 13.39 16.19
N GLY A 222 20.20 13.60 15.90
CA GLY A 222 19.42 14.75 16.32
C GLY A 222 19.07 14.76 17.81
N LYS A 223 19.40 13.68 18.55
CA LYS A 223 19.09 13.48 19.97
C LYS A 223 17.59 13.56 20.29
N GLU A 224 16.75 13.23 19.32
CA GLU A 224 15.30 13.10 19.52
C GLU A 224 14.94 11.81 20.26
N ILE A 225 15.80 10.79 20.14
CA ILE A 225 15.77 9.56 20.94
C ILE A 225 17.16 9.29 21.52
N PRO A 226 17.26 8.55 22.65
CA PRO A 226 18.54 8.02 23.13
C PRO A 226 19.21 7.10 22.11
N SER A 227 20.54 6.97 22.18
CA SER A 227 21.26 5.96 21.40
C SER A 227 20.78 4.55 21.80
N CYS A 228 20.41 3.74 20.81
CA CYS A 228 19.77 2.46 21.05
C CYS A 228 20.23 1.39 20.05
N ILE A 229 20.19 0.13 20.50
CA ILE A 229 20.31 -1.07 19.68
C ILE A 229 18.88 -1.49 19.29
N ALA A 230 18.64 -1.82 18.02
CA ALA A 230 17.36 -2.40 17.61
C ALA A 230 17.55 -3.87 17.22
N VAL A 231 16.74 -4.75 17.79
CA VAL A 231 16.68 -6.18 17.46
C VAL A 231 15.34 -6.44 16.79
N ALA A 232 15.38 -6.59 15.47
CA ALA A 232 14.22 -6.87 14.64
C ALA A 232 14.12 -8.37 14.38
N ILE A 233 12.97 -8.98 14.67
CA ILE A 233 12.77 -10.43 14.69
C ILE A 233 11.80 -10.81 13.58
N ASP A 234 12.22 -11.74 12.72
CA ASP A 234 11.34 -12.25 11.67
C ASP A 234 10.27 -13.18 12.24
N PRO A 235 9.05 -13.19 11.65
CA PRO A 235 8.10 -14.28 11.87
C PRO A 235 8.71 -15.62 11.42
N VAL A 236 8.10 -16.72 11.87
CA VAL A 236 8.39 -18.06 11.32
C VAL A 236 7.35 -18.29 10.24
N ASP A 237 7.80 -18.78 9.08
CA ASP A 237 6.92 -19.22 7.99
C ASP A 237 6.01 -20.38 8.41
#